data_AF-A0A930B678-F1
#
_entry.id   AF-A0A930B678-F1
#
_cell.length_a   1.000
_cell.length_b   1.000
_cell.length_c   1.000
_cell.angle_alpha   90.00
_cell.angle_beta   90.00
_cell.angle_gamma   90.00
#
_symmetry.space_group_name_H-M   'P 1'
#
loop_
_entity.id
_entity.type
_entity.pdbx_description
1 polymer ?
#
loop_
_entity_poly.entity_id
_entity_poly.type
_entity_poly.pdbx_seq_one_letter_code
_entity_poly.pdbx_strand_id
1 'polypeptide(L)'
;MIGGVMKSIFIPTFMAAVLAVSVTAEANKIESVIAVDYLNVEVMMKEPLTEKELDPRQMEDPGYKPSFTFNEGVRATGSPVLQPSDGFHENVYRIPVNGLDIGIIYRISYKGQKSHTFKAYESGEMKDKYRERYGSYF
;
A
#
# COMPACT_ATOMS: atom_id res chain seq x y z
N MET A 1 62.32 49.40 -15.50
CA MET A 1 61.42 48.34 -16.03
C MET A 1 62.07 47.00 -15.75
N ILE A 2 61.55 46.27 -14.77
CA ILE A 2 62.00 44.91 -14.45
C ILE A 2 60.71 44.09 -14.37
N GLY A 3 60.41 43.38 -15.45
CA GLY A 3 59.17 42.61 -15.59
C GLY A 3 59.22 41.36 -14.73
N GLY A 4 58.28 41.25 -13.79
CA GLY A 4 58.06 40.05 -12.99
C GLY A 4 57.40 38.96 -13.84
N VAL A 5 58.00 37.77 -13.85
CA VAL A 5 57.45 36.56 -14.48
C VAL A 5 56.46 35.93 -13.49
N MET A 6 55.17 36.00 -13.79
CA MET A 6 54.12 35.34 -13.01
C MET A 6 53.90 33.93 -13.60
N LYS A 7 54.36 32.89 -12.88
CA LYS A 7 54.11 31.49 -13.23
C LYS A 7 52.64 31.17 -12.97
N SER A 8 51.89 30.96 -14.04
CA SER A 8 50.50 30.48 -14.05
C SER A 8 50.38 29.13 -13.33
N ILE A 9 49.63 29.09 -12.23
CA ILE A 9 49.25 27.86 -11.52
C ILE A 9 48.03 27.28 -12.24
N PHE A 10 48.22 26.14 -12.90
CA PHE A 10 47.14 25.36 -13.51
C PHE A 10 46.44 24.55 -12.41
N ILE A 11 45.17 24.85 -12.12
CA ILE A 11 44.35 24.08 -11.18
C ILE A 11 43.44 23.15 -12.02
N PRO A 12 43.64 21.83 -12.02
CA PRO A 12 42.70 20.92 -12.65
C PRO A 12 41.49 20.75 -11.73
N THR A 13 40.35 21.33 -12.13
CA THR A 13 39.05 21.10 -11.48
C THR A 13 38.63 19.65 -11.77
N PHE A 14 38.86 18.74 -10.81
CA PHE A 14 38.25 17.42 -10.82
C PHE A 14 36.75 17.57 -10.55
N MET A 15 35.94 17.49 -11.61
CA MET A 15 34.48 17.38 -11.48
C MET A 15 34.15 15.98 -10.98
N ALA A 16 33.81 15.85 -9.70
CA ALA A 16 33.25 14.62 -9.15
C ALA A 16 31.80 14.47 -9.64
N ALA A 17 31.57 13.53 -10.55
CA ALA A 17 30.22 13.15 -10.96
C ALA A 17 29.56 12.41 -9.80
N VAL A 18 28.63 13.09 -9.10
CA VAL A 18 27.74 12.45 -8.13
C VAL A 18 26.71 11.66 -8.94
N LEU A 19 26.91 10.35 -9.06
CA LEU A 19 25.88 9.42 -9.53
C LEU A 19 24.73 9.46 -8.52
N ALA A 20 23.70 10.26 -8.81
CA ALA A 20 22.43 10.16 -8.12
C ALA A 20 21.86 8.76 -8.38
N VAL A 21 21.95 7.87 -7.39
CA VAL A 21 21.21 6.62 -7.39
C VAL A 21 19.74 7.00 -7.30
N SER A 22 19.07 7.07 -8.45
CA SER A 22 17.62 7.12 -8.50
C SER A 22 17.10 5.78 -7.98
N VAL A 23 16.83 5.71 -6.68
CA VAL A 23 16.03 4.62 -6.12
C VAL A 23 14.68 4.73 -6.80
N THR A 24 14.44 3.89 -7.80
CA THR A 24 13.08 3.66 -8.29
C THR A 24 12.36 2.97 -7.15
N ALA A 25 11.63 3.75 -6.34
CA ALA A 25 10.72 3.16 -5.36
C ALA A 25 9.78 2.24 -6.14
N GLU A 26 9.87 0.93 -5.90
CA GLU A 26 8.86 0.03 -6.43
C GLU A 26 7.51 0.53 -5.91
N ALA A 27 6.53 0.69 -6.79
CA ALA A 27 5.20 1.03 -6.33
C ALA A 27 4.74 -0.07 -5.36
N ASN A 28 4.33 0.31 -4.14
CA ASN A 28 3.81 -0.59 -3.11
C ASN A 28 2.76 -1.55 -3.70
N LYS A 29 2.66 -2.78 -3.18
CA LYS A 29 1.83 -3.86 -3.75
C LYS A 29 1.02 -4.55 -2.67
N ILE A 30 -0.13 -5.09 -3.05
CA ILE A 30 -0.88 -6.02 -2.21
C ILE A 30 -0.13 -7.36 -2.21
N GLU A 31 0.13 -7.93 -1.04
CA GLU A 31 0.68 -9.28 -0.91
C GLU A 31 -0.44 -10.31 -0.75
N SER A 32 -1.43 -9.98 0.07
CA SER A 32 -2.57 -10.86 0.30
C SER A 32 -3.81 -10.09 0.74
N VAL A 33 -4.97 -10.72 0.58
CA VAL A 33 -6.28 -10.14 0.88
C VAL A 33 -7.18 -11.22 1.48
N ILE A 34 -7.99 -10.87 2.47
CA ILE A 34 -8.99 -11.74 3.08
C ILE A 34 -10.26 -10.95 3.43
N ALA A 35 -11.43 -11.56 3.26
CA ALA A 35 -12.67 -11.04 3.83
C ALA A 35 -12.70 -11.39 5.32
N VAL A 36 -12.82 -10.39 6.19
CA VAL A 36 -12.94 -10.58 7.65
C VAL A 36 -14.39 -10.90 8.00
N ASP A 37 -15.31 -10.13 7.43
CA ASP A 37 -16.76 -10.29 7.52
C ASP A 37 -17.40 -9.69 6.26
N TYR A 38 -18.73 -9.56 6.24
CA TYR A 38 -19.45 -9.06 5.06
C TYR A 38 -19.28 -7.56 4.81
N LEU A 39 -18.65 -6.82 5.72
CA LEU A 39 -18.45 -5.37 5.65
C LEU A 39 -16.98 -4.97 5.77
N ASN A 40 -16.05 -5.91 5.96
CA ASN A 40 -14.64 -5.62 6.18
C ASN A 40 -13.74 -6.55 5.35
N VAL A 41 -12.79 -5.94 4.65
CA VAL A 41 -11.73 -6.63 3.92
C VAL A 41 -10.39 -6.24 4.52
N GLU A 42 -9.51 -7.21 4.76
CA GLU A 42 -8.13 -6.95 5.15
C GLU A 42 -7.18 -7.14 3.98
N VAL A 43 -6.29 -6.18 3.80
CA VAL A 43 -5.21 -6.21 2.82
C VAL A 43 -3.88 -6.14 3.53
N MET A 44 -2.96 -7.02 3.18
CA MET A 44 -1.57 -6.94 3.58
C MET A 44 -0.78 -6.30 2.45
N MET A 45 -0.08 -5.22 2.76
CA MET A 45 0.73 -4.47 1.81
C MET A 45 2.20 -4.84 1.98
N LYS A 46 2.95 -4.85 0.89
CA LYS A 46 4.40 -5.09 0.91
C LYS A 46 5.14 -4.01 1.70
N GLU A 47 4.71 -2.76 1.55
CA GLU A 47 5.21 -1.61 2.29
C GLU A 47 4.05 -0.90 3.01
N PRO A 48 4.32 -0.08 4.03
CA PRO A 48 3.28 0.71 4.69
C PRO A 48 2.55 1.64 3.71
N LEU A 49 1.25 1.84 3.90
CA LEU A 49 0.49 2.91 3.25
C LEU A 49 0.95 4.28 3.78
N THR A 50 0.88 5.30 2.91
CA THR A 50 1.24 6.67 3.29
C THR A 50 0.18 7.29 4.20
N GLU A 51 0.56 8.28 5.02
CA GLU A 51 -0.38 8.99 5.90
C GLU A 51 -1.58 9.57 5.14
N LYS A 52 -1.35 10.07 3.92
CA LYS A 52 -2.40 10.59 3.05
C LYS A 52 -3.42 9.52 2.68
N GLU A 53 -2.99 8.28 2.47
CA GLU A 53 -3.87 7.16 2.11
C GLU A 53 -4.69 6.67 3.30
N LEU A 54 -4.26 6.95 4.53
CA LEU A 54 -4.98 6.62 5.76
C LEU A 54 -5.88 7.76 6.26
N ASP A 55 -5.67 8.99 5.78
CA ASP A 55 -6.45 10.15 6.23
C ASP A 55 -7.94 10.01 5.85
N PRO A 56 -8.89 9.97 6.79
CA PRO A 56 -10.32 9.92 6.48
C PRO A 56 -10.83 11.15 5.72
N ARG A 57 -10.19 12.31 5.90
CA ARG A 57 -10.63 13.58 5.28
C ARG A 57 -10.44 13.60 3.77
N GLN A 58 -9.58 12.73 3.23
CA GLN A 58 -9.37 12.66 1.78
C GLN A 58 -10.66 12.28 1.04
N MET A 59 -11.60 11.56 1.67
CA MET A 59 -12.87 11.17 1.06
C MET A 59 -13.82 12.35 0.82
N GLU A 60 -13.59 13.47 1.50
CA GLU A 60 -14.35 14.71 1.33
C GLU A 60 -13.82 15.57 0.16
N ASP A 61 -12.63 15.25 -0.37
CA ASP A 61 -12.04 15.96 -1.50
C ASP A 61 -12.81 15.66 -2.79
N PRO A 62 -13.32 16.68 -3.52
CA PRO A 62 -13.99 16.49 -4.81
C PRO A 62 -13.15 15.76 -5.86
N GLY A 63 -11.82 15.83 -5.75
CA GLY A 63 -10.86 15.16 -6.63
C GLY A 63 -10.39 13.79 -6.13
N TYR A 64 -10.98 13.28 -5.05
CA TYR A 64 -10.55 12.03 -4.43
C TYR A 64 -10.61 10.85 -5.39
N LYS A 65 -9.51 10.11 -5.44
CA LYS A 65 -9.43 8.82 -6.13
C LYS A 65 -9.04 7.76 -5.11
N PRO A 66 -9.88 6.73 -4.88
CA PRO A 66 -9.57 5.72 -3.90
C PRO A 66 -8.35 4.91 -4.35
N SER A 67 -7.41 4.69 -3.42
CA SER A 67 -6.25 3.84 -3.68
C SER A 67 -6.65 2.39 -3.95
N PHE A 68 -7.73 1.92 -3.31
CA PHE A 68 -8.27 0.58 -3.49
C PHE A 68 -9.55 0.61 -4.31
N THR A 69 -9.61 -0.25 -5.32
CA THR A 69 -10.78 -0.42 -6.18
C THR A 69 -11.22 -1.86 -6.19
N PHE A 70 -12.53 -2.09 -6.26
CA PHE A 70 -13.14 -3.42 -6.23
C PHE A 70 -14.05 -3.62 -7.46
N ASN A 71 -14.33 -4.87 -7.82
CA ASN A 71 -15.36 -5.23 -8.81
C ASN A 71 -16.73 -5.45 -8.14
N GLU A 72 -17.72 -5.90 -8.94
CA GLU A 72 -19.08 -6.26 -8.50
C GLU A 72 -19.81 -5.17 -7.70
N GLY A 73 -19.52 -3.89 -7.97
CA GLY A 73 -20.18 -2.78 -7.28
C GLY A 73 -19.75 -2.59 -5.82
N VAL A 74 -18.76 -3.36 -5.34
CA VAL A 74 -18.15 -3.17 -4.02
C VAL A 74 -17.34 -1.88 -4.02
N ARG A 75 -17.42 -1.13 -2.91
CA ARG A 75 -16.71 0.12 -2.71
C ARG A 75 -16.28 0.25 -1.27
N ALA A 76 -15.12 0.86 -1.05
CA ALA A 76 -14.72 1.28 0.29
C ALA A 76 -15.69 2.34 0.82
N THR A 77 -16.15 2.19 2.05
CA THR A 77 -17.05 3.11 2.74
C THR A 77 -16.33 4.01 3.74
N GLY A 78 -15.03 3.79 3.94
CA GLY A 78 -14.17 4.54 4.85
C GLY A 78 -12.69 4.31 4.54
N SER A 79 -11.81 5.04 5.22
CA SER A 79 -10.36 4.90 5.06
C SER A 79 -9.85 3.56 5.59
N PRO A 80 -8.76 3.01 5.00
CA PRO A 80 -8.08 1.84 5.56
C PRO A 80 -7.57 2.12 6.98
N VAL A 81 -7.74 1.16 7.88
CA VAL A 81 -7.29 1.24 9.28
C VAL A 81 -6.18 0.21 9.52
N LEU A 82 -5.00 0.68 9.93
CA LEU A 82 -3.88 -0.19 10.29
C LEU A 82 -4.27 -1.14 11.43
N GLN A 83 -4.01 -2.43 11.25
CA GLN A 83 -4.20 -3.46 12.26
C GLN A 83 -2.90 -3.69 13.04
N PRO A 84 -2.98 -4.09 14.32
CA PRO A 84 -1.81 -4.49 15.10
C PRO A 84 -1.06 -5.62 14.40
N SER A 85 0.27 -5.53 14.35
CA SER A 85 1.12 -6.63 13.89
C SER A 85 1.14 -7.74 14.94
N ASP A 86 1.07 -8.99 14.49
CA ASP A 86 1.28 -10.20 15.30
C ASP A 86 2.74 -10.69 15.26
N GLY A 87 3.64 -9.91 14.64
CA GLY A 87 5.04 -10.25 14.42
C GLY A 87 5.31 -11.08 13.16
N PHE A 88 4.27 -11.54 12.45
CA PHE A 88 4.36 -12.28 11.20
C PHE A 88 3.65 -11.58 10.04
N HIS A 89 2.62 -10.80 10.35
CA HIS A 89 1.81 -10.03 9.41
C HIS A 89 1.94 -8.54 9.73
N GLU A 90 2.81 -7.88 8.99
CA GLU A 90 2.98 -6.42 9.04
C GLU A 90 2.15 -5.74 7.95
N ASN A 91 1.91 -4.43 8.08
CA ASN A 91 1.23 -3.61 7.08
C ASN A 91 -0.15 -4.16 6.66
N VAL A 92 -0.91 -4.68 7.64
CA VAL A 92 -2.27 -5.14 7.45
C VAL A 92 -3.24 -3.98 7.67
N TYR A 93 -4.11 -3.73 6.71
CA TYR A 93 -5.10 -2.67 6.77
C TYR A 93 -6.49 -3.25 6.58
N ARG A 94 -7.40 -2.90 7.50
CA ARG A 94 -8.82 -3.23 7.40
C ARG A 94 -9.55 -2.11 6.69
N ILE A 95 -10.22 -2.45 5.60
CA ILE A 95 -10.96 -1.54 4.73
C ILE A 95 -12.46 -1.86 4.92
N PRO A 96 -13.25 -0.90 5.42
CA PRO A 96 -14.70 -1.06 5.46
C PRO A 96 -15.27 -0.96 4.04
N VAL A 97 -16.20 -1.85 3.71
CA VAL A 97 -16.86 -1.92 2.41
C VAL A 97 -18.38 -1.89 2.56
N ASN A 98 -19.09 -1.65 1.45
CA ASN A 98 -20.55 -1.53 1.43
C ASN A 98 -21.28 -2.88 1.55
N GLY A 99 -20.62 -4.00 1.31
CA GLY A 99 -21.20 -5.33 1.41
C GLY A 99 -20.43 -6.36 0.59
N LEU A 100 -20.44 -7.61 1.06
CA LEU A 100 -19.93 -8.76 0.33
C LEU A 100 -20.94 -9.91 0.41
N ASP A 101 -21.30 -10.43 -0.75
CA ASP A 101 -22.10 -11.64 -0.89
C ASP A 101 -21.26 -12.92 -0.93
N ILE A 102 -21.81 -13.98 -0.37
CA ILE A 102 -21.21 -15.32 -0.34
C ILE A 102 -21.18 -15.90 -1.75
N GLY A 103 -20.09 -16.59 -2.09
CA GLY A 103 -19.95 -17.30 -3.38
C GLY A 103 -19.52 -16.42 -4.56
N ILE A 104 -19.39 -15.10 -4.36
CA ILE A 104 -18.86 -14.17 -5.35
C ILE A 104 -17.33 -14.13 -5.29
N ILE A 105 -16.69 -14.07 -6.46
CA ILE A 105 -15.25 -13.89 -6.58
C ILE A 105 -14.96 -12.40 -6.79
N TYR A 106 -14.48 -11.75 -5.74
CA TYR A 106 -14.09 -10.35 -5.78
C TYR A 106 -12.65 -10.19 -6.24
N ARG A 107 -12.36 -9.01 -6.75
CA ARG A 107 -11.04 -8.54 -7.18
C ARG A 107 -10.81 -7.18 -6.56
N ILE A 108 -9.68 -7.03 -5.88
CA ILE A 108 -9.20 -5.75 -5.37
C ILE A 108 -7.94 -5.34 -6.13
N SER A 109 -7.83 -4.07 -6.49
CA SER A 109 -6.62 -3.48 -7.08
C SER A 109 -6.16 -2.27 -6.28
N TYR A 110 -4.85 -2.14 -6.12
CA TYR A 110 -4.20 -0.97 -5.54
C TYR A 110 -3.65 -0.08 -6.65
N LYS A 111 -4.11 1.17 -6.74
CA LYS A 111 -3.67 2.20 -7.71
C LYS A 111 -3.60 1.70 -9.17
N GLY A 112 -4.53 0.85 -9.57
CA GLY A 112 -4.60 0.29 -10.93
C GLY A 112 -3.60 -0.82 -11.23
N GLN A 113 -2.89 -1.33 -10.23
CA GLN A 113 -2.02 -2.50 -10.36
C GLN A 113 -2.82 -3.79 -10.56
N LYS A 114 -2.12 -4.89 -10.84
CA LYS A 114 -2.71 -6.22 -10.98
C LYS A 114 -3.60 -6.54 -9.78
N SER A 115 -4.82 -6.98 -10.06
CA SER A 115 -5.80 -7.27 -9.02
C SER A 115 -5.50 -8.57 -8.28
N HIS A 116 -5.81 -8.61 -7.00
CA HIS A 116 -5.84 -9.81 -6.17
C HIS A 116 -7.28 -10.29 -6.01
N THR A 117 -7.48 -11.61 -6.03
CA THR A 117 -8.81 -12.21 -5.87
C THR A 117 -9.06 -12.61 -4.43
N PHE A 118 -10.28 -12.42 -3.95
CA PHE A 118 -10.73 -12.92 -2.65
C PHE A 118 -12.21 -13.32 -2.71
N LYS A 119 -12.70 -13.99 -1.67
CA LYS A 119 -14.09 -14.41 -1.53
C LYS A 119 -14.57 -14.16 -0.12
N ALA A 120 -15.84 -13.80 0.03
CA ALA A 120 -16.56 -13.97 1.28
C ALA A 120 -17.13 -15.39 1.34
N TYR A 121 -17.01 -16.02 2.51
CA TYR A 121 -17.51 -17.36 2.79
C TYR A 121 -18.63 -17.27 3.83
N GLU A 122 -19.20 -18.41 4.21
CA GLU A 122 -20.05 -18.48 5.40
C GLU A 122 -19.30 -17.96 6.64
N SER A 123 -20.02 -17.35 7.58
CA SER A 123 -19.39 -16.70 8.75
C SER A 123 -18.48 -17.63 9.56
N GLY A 124 -18.83 -18.92 9.69
CA GLY A 124 -17.99 -19.91 10.33
C GLY A 124 -16.67 -20.14 9.58
N GLU A 125 -16.75 -20.30 8.25
CA GLU A 125 -15.57 -20.50 7.41
C GLU A 125 -14.68 -19.25 7.34
N MET A 126 -15.25 -18.05 7.35
CA MET A 126 -14.45 -16.81 7.42
C MET A 126 -13.67 -16.75 8.74
N LYS A 127 -14.29 -17.10 9.87
CA LYS A 127 -13.60 -17.20 11.17
C LYS A 127 -12.49 -18.24 11.14
N ASP A 128 -12.76 -19.41 10.55
CA ASP A 128 -11.76 -20.47 10.45
C ASP A 128 -10.57 -20.03 9.59
N LYS A 129 -10.79 -19.41 8.44
CA LYS A 129 -9.73 -18.86 7.57
C LYS A 129 -8.95 -17.73 8.24
N TYR A 130 -9.64 -16.87 8.99
CA TYR A 130 -8.99 -15.81 9.75
C TYR A 130 -8.08 -16.40 10.84
N ARG A 131 -8.54 -17.43 11.55
CA ARG A 131 -7.75 -18.18 12.54
C ARG A 131 -6.59 -18.95 11.90
N GLU A 132 -6.78 -19.54 10.73
CA GLU A 132 -5.70 -20.20 9.99
C GLU A 132 -4.59 -19.21 9.60
N ARG A 133 -4.97 -17.98 9.26
CA ARG A 133 -4.02 -16.93 8.90
C ARG A 133 -3.28 -16.36 10.10
N TYR A 134 -4.00 -15.96 11.15
CA TYR A 134 -3.44 -15.21 12.29
C TYR A 134 -3.21 -16.04 13.56
N GLY A 135 -3.56 -17.33 13.53
CA GLY A 135 -3.55 -18.19 14.71
C GLY A 135 -4.80 -18.02 15.59
N SER A 136 -4.89 -18.88 16.61
CA SER A 136 -6.03 -18.98 17.53
C SER A 136 -6.02 -17.95 18.66
N TYR A 137 -5.47 -16.76 18.45
CA TYR A 137 -5.45 -15.71 19.48
C TYR A 137 -6.81 -14.99 19.63
N PHE A 138 -7.91 -15.74 19.68
CA PHE A 138 -9.25 -15.26 20.07
C PHE A 138 -10.07 -16.42 20.64
#